data_AF-A0A359HHT9-F1
#
_entry.id   AF-A0A359HHT9-F1
#
_cell.length_a   1.000
_cell.length_b   1.000
_cell.length_c   1.000
_cell.angle_alpha   90.00
_cell.angle_beta   90.00
_cell.angle_gamma   90.00
#
_symmetry.space_group_name_H-M   'P 1'
#
loop_
_entity.id
_entity.type
_entity.pdbx_description
1 polymer ?
#
loop_
_entity_poly.entity_id
_entity_poly.type
_entity_poly.pdbx_seq_one_letter_code
_entity_poly.pdbx_strand_id
1 'polypeptide(L)'
;MAEKEKSFDKIEHPTKTYSLVELVKAPTIMVDKGPENTVFAFPLVAIVEILLALAVSVALLTMSFAVNAPLEELANPNVTTDPAKAPWYFMGLQEMLEHGHPTLMAVMMPSLMVLFVIAIPYLDNAREGAGKWFTNARGKKLTLYTAIYTLVVMPLYIVLDSKFPLREILRGTLPDFVLQYVFPALFMGAIVTLPLIVLFFSKPTAREVVLVLFTILFVGAVVFTLTGFLFRGPGFELYWPWNMPGGYNPFQNL
;
A
#
# COMPACT_ATOMS: atom_id res chain seq x y z
N MET A 1 -43.85 -35.55 5.50
CA MET A 1 -44.00 -34.30 4.71
C MET A 1 -42.61 -33.73 4.52
N ALA A 2 -41.97 -34.03 3.38
CA ALA A 2 -40.65 -33.53 3.03
C ALA A 2 -40.83 -32.30 2.15
N GLU A 3 -40.27 -31.18 2.60
CA GLU A 3 -40.27 -29.91 1.89
C GLU A 3 -39.45 -30.08 0.60
N LYS A 4 -40.14 -29.94 -0.53
CA LYS A 4 -39.57 -30.10 -1.86
C LYS A 4 -38.66 -28.89 -2.11
N GLU A 5 -37.36 -29.12 -2.03
CA GLU A 5 -36.30 -28.20 -2.43
C GLU A 5 -36.68 -27.61 -3.80
N LYS A 6 -36.88 -26.29 -3.86
CA LYS A 6 -37.22 -25.58 -5.09
C LYS A 6 -36.09 -25.79 -6.08
N SER A 7 -36.28 -26.71 -7.01
CA SER A 7 -35.38 -26.92 -8.13
C SER A 7 -35.25 -25.61 -8.88
N PHE A 8 -34.03 -25.08 -8.89
CA PHE A 8 -33.44 -24.14 -9.83
C PHE A 8 -34.45 -23.46 -10.76
N ASP A 9 -34.71 -22.18 -10.53
CA ASP A 9 -35.37 -21.33 -11.52
C ASP A 9 -34.68 -21.55 -12.87
N LYS A 10 -35.49 -21.90 -13.87
CA LYS A 10 -35.07 -22.13 -15.25
C LYS A 10 -34.48 -20.83 -15.78
N ILE A 11 -33.16 -20.70 -15.75
CA ILE A 11 -32.46 -19.60 -16.40
C ILE A 11 -32.71 -19.78 -17.91
N GLU A 12 -33.43 -18.85 -18.53
CA GLU A 12 -33.54 -18.79 -19.98
C GLU A 12 -32.12 -18.73 -20.57
N HIS A 13 -31.68 -19.84 -21.16
CA HIS A 13 -30.38 -19.91 -21.79
C HIS A 13 -30.42 -19.04 -23.05
N PRO A 14 -29.62 -17.95 -23.15
CA PRO A 14 -29.46 -17.26 -24.41
C PRO A 14 -28.90 -18.27 -25.42
N THR A 15 -29.50 -18.33 -26.61
CA THR A 15 -29.16 -19.22 -27.73
C THR A 15 -27.78 -18.85 -28.30
N LYS A 16 -26.71 -19.11 -27.54
CA LYS A 16 -25.35 -18.99 -28.01
C LYS A 16 -24.95 -20.31 -28.68
N THR A 17 -24.59 -20.23 -29.95
CA THR A 17 -24.05 -21.37 -30.70
C THR A 17 -22.57 -21.51 -30.34
N TYR A 18 -22.24 -22.58 -29.62
CA TYR A 18 -20.86 -22.84 -29.20
C TYR A 18 -20.10 -23.64 -30.28
N SER A 19 -18.85 -23.29 -30.56
CA SER A 19 -17.94 -24.10 -31.40
C SER A 19 -17.53 -25.38 -30.65
N LEU A 20 -17.29 -26.50 -31.35
CA LEU A 20 -16.88 -27.77 -30.73
C LEU A 20 -15.57 -27.66 -29.91
N VAL A 21 -14.74 -26.65 -30.22
CA VAL A 21 -13.51 -26.32 -29.48
C VAL A 21 -13.83 -25.72 -28.10
N GLU A 22 -15.04 -25.21 -27.90
CA GLU A 22 -15.52 -24.58 -26.67
C GLU A 22 -16.03 -25.62 -25.64
N LEU A 23 -16.28 -26.85 -26.09
CA LEU A 23 -16.78 -27.98 -25.30
C LEU A 23 -15.65 -28.91 -24.85
N VAL A 24 -14.49 -28.35 -24.47
CA VAL A 24 -13.47 -29.15 -23.78
C VAL A 24 -14.01 -29.47 -22.39
N LYS A 25 -14.30 -30.75 -22.14
CA LYS A 25 -14.55 -31.29 -20.80
C LYS A 25 -13.26 -31.19 -19.97
N ALA A 26 -12.91 -29.99 -19.54
CA ALA A 26 -11.94 -29.82 -18.47
C ALA A 26 -12.60 -30.30 -17.15
N PRO A 27 -11.89 -31.01 -16.27
CA PRO A 27 -12.37 -31.25 -14.91
C PRO A 27 -12.54 -29.89 -14.22
N THR A 28 -13.79 -29.42 -14.16
CA THR A 28 -14.16 -28.10 -13.67
C THR A 28 -13.96 -28.03 -12.16
N ILE A 29 -12.83 -27.48 -11.73
CA ILE A 29 -12.73 -26.77 -10.44
C ILE A 29 -13.18 -25.30 -10.58
N MET A 30 -14.02 -24.99 -11.58
CA MET A 30 -14.73 -23.73 -11.71
C MET A 30 -15.90 -23.71 -10.72
N VAL A 31 -15.59 -23.51 -9.44
CA VAL A 31 -16.63 -23.32 -8.41
C VAL A 31 -17.32 -21.98 -8.67
N ASP A 32 -18.64 -22.01 -8.81
CA ASP A 32 -19.56 -20.87 -8.97
C ASP A 32 -19.53 -20.06 -10.30
N LYS A 33 -18.86 -20.52 -11.36
CA LYS A 33 -18.95 -19.86 -12.69
C LYS A 33 -19.17 -20.88 -13.80
N GLY A 34 -20.34 -20.84 -14.44
CA GLY A 34 -20.60 -21.58 -15.67
C GLY A 34 -19.87 -20.98 -16.88
N PRO A 35 -19.70 -21.75 -17.97
CA PRO A 35 -18.96 -21.35 -19.17
C PRO A 35 -19.53 -20.07 -19.81
N GLU A 36 -20.80 -19.76 -19.60
CA GLU A 36 -21.50 -18.57 -20.11
C GLU A 36 -20.96 -17.23 -19.58
N ASN A 37 -20.26 -17.24 -18.43
CA ASN A 37 -19.64 -16.07 -17.80
C ASN A 37 -18.12 -16.04 -17.98
N THR A 38 -17.59 -16.80 -18.95
CA THR A 38 -16.15 -16.89 -19.22
C THR A 38 -15.84 -16.50 -20.66
N VAL A 39 -14.61 -16.05 -20.90
CA VAL A 39 -14.08 -15.76 -22.23
C VAL A 39 -12.83 -16.60 -22.45
N PHE A 40 -12.57 -17.00 -23.70
CA PHE A 40 -11.37 -17.77 -24.02
C PHE A 40 -10.11 -16.96 -23.72
N ALA A 41 -9.22 -17.54 -22.93
CA ALA A 41 -7.91 -16.95 -22.67
C ALA A 41 -7.07 -16.88 -23.97
N PHE A 42 -7.16 -17.91 -24.81
CA PHE A 42 -6.51 -17.92 -26.11
C PHE A 42 -7.54 -17.84 -27.25
N PRO A 43 -7.38 -16.94 -28.23
CA PRO A 43 -6.28 -15.98 -28.38
C PRO A 43 -6.51 -14.63 -27.68
N LEU A 44 -7.71 -14.40 -27.11
CA LEU A 44 -8.15 -13.05 -26.72
C LEU A 44 -7.26 -12.41 -25.64
N VAL A 45 -7.07 -13.09 -24.49
CA VAL A 45 -6.25 -12.59 -23.39
C VAL A 45 -4.77 -12.55 -23.80
N ALA A 46 -4.30 -13.56 -24.54
CA ALA A 46 -2.92 -13.59 -25.05
C ALA A 46 -2.60 -12.38 -25.96
N ILE A 47 -3.52 -11.95 -26.83
CA ILE A 47 -3.35 -10.74 -27.64
C ILE A 47 -3.28 -9.49 -26.76
N VAL A 48 -4.15 -9.38 -25.75
CA VAL A 48 -4.12 -8.24 -24.80
C VAL A 48 -2.81 -8.21 -24.01
N GLU A 49 -2.33 -9.36 -23.54
CA GLU A 49 -1.05 -9.48 -22.83
C GLU A 49 0.13 -9.08 -23.70
N ILE A 50 0.16 -9.49 -24.97
CA ILE A 50 1.20 -9.07 -25.93
C ILE A 50 1.14 -7.56 -26.16
N LEU A 51 -0.05 -6.99 -26.34
CA LEU A 51 -0.22 -5.54 -26.52
C LEU A 51 0.23 -4.76 -25.28
N LEU A 52 -0.09 -5.24 -24.07
CA LEU A 52 0.36 -4.65 -22.82
C LEU A 52 1.88 -4.77 -22.66
N ALA A 53 2.47 -5.93 -22.97
CA ALA A 53 3.90 -6.14 -22.93
C ALA A 53 4.65 -5.21 -23.90
N LEU A 54 4.13 -5.06 -25.12
CA LEU A 54 4.67 -4.11 -26.10
C LEU A 54 4.53 -2.67 -25.61
N ALA A 55 3.37 -2.28 -25.08
CA ALA A 55 3.14 -0.95 -24.55
C ALA A 55 4.08 -0.62 -23.39
N VAL A 56 4.26 -1.53 -22.43
CA VAL A 56 5.22 -1.38 -21.32
C VAL A 56 6.65 -1.31 -21.84
N SER A 57 7.02 -2.16 -22.81
CA SER A 57 8.37 -2.13 -23.41
C SER A 57 8.66 -0.81 -24.09
N VAL A 58 7.70 -0.29 -24.87
CA VAL A 58 7.81 1.04 -25.51
C VAL A 58 7.92 2.12 -24.45
N ALA A 59 7.10 2.10 -23.40
CA ALA A 59 7.16 3.09 -22.32
C ALA A 59 8.52 3.09 -21.61
N LEU A 60 9.08 1.92 -21.29
CA LEU A 60 10.39 1.79 -20.67
C LEU A 60 11.52 2.26 -21.60
N LEU A 61 11.47 1.92 -22.90
CA LEU A 61 12.43 2.41 -23.88
C LEU A 61 12.36 3.92 -24.03
N THR A 62 11.15 4.49 -24.14
CA THR A 62 10.95 5.93 -24.20
C THR A 62 11.49 6.62 -22.94
N MET A 63 11.23 6.08 -21.75
CA MET A 63 11.79 6.60 -20.51
C MET A 63 13.33 6.54 -20.52
N SER A 64 13.91 5.42 -20.97
CA SER A 64 15.36 5.25 -21.09
C SER A 64 16.03 6.24 -22.05
N PHE A 65 15.32 6.70 -23.10
CA PHE A 65 15.81 7.72 -24.01
C PHE A 65 15.55 9.15 -23.50
N ALA A 66 14.48 9.36 -22.74
CA ALA A 66 14.06 10.69 -22.28
C ALA A 66 14.71 11.13 -20.97
N VAL A 67 15.02 10.19 -20.08
CA VAL A 67 15.57 10.45 -18.74
C VAL A 67 17.01 9.97 -18.67
N ASN A 68 17.93 10.89 -18.43
CA ASN A 68 19.35 10.56 -18.29
C ASN A 68 19.64 10.08 -16.87
N ALA A 69 20.27 8.90 -16.74
CA ALA A 69 20.75 8.39 -15.46
C ALA A 69 22.27 8.63 -15.37
N PRO A 70 22.73 9.74 -14.77
CA PRO A 70 24.16 10.03 -14.66
C PRO A 70 24.86 8.99 -13.77
N LEU A 71 26.11 8.68 -14.12
CA LEU A 71 26.96 7.84 -13.28
C LEU A 71 27.55 8.67 -12.14
N GLU A 72 27.45 8.15 -10.92
CA GLU A 72 28.10 8.73 -9.75
C GLU A 72 29.58 8.33 -9.66
N GLU A 73 30.31 8.95 -8.73
CA GLU A 73 31.70 8.62 -8.43
C GLU A 73 31.85 7.20 -7.89
N LEU A 74 33.07 6.66 -7.98
CA LEU A 74 33.38 5.35 -7.38
C LEU A 74 33.20 5.40 -5.86
N ALA A 75 32.63 4.34 -5.29
CA ALA A 75 32.35 4.25 -3.86
C ALA A 75 33.62 4.46 -3.02
N ASN A 76 33.56 5.41 -2.08
CA ASN A 76 34.64 5.73 -1.16
C ASN A 76 34.18 5.53 0.29
N PRO A 77 34.69 4.52 1.03
CA PRO A 77 34.30 4.26 2.42
C PRO A 77 34.60 5.40 3.40
N ASN A 78 35.50 6.34 3.04
CA ASN A 78 35.86 7.48 3.89
C ASN A 78 34.95 8.71 3.65
N VAL A 79 34.01 8.65 2.70
CA VAL A 79 33.11 9.76 2.37
C VAL A 79 31.67 9.24 2.34
N THR A 80 30.82 9.79 3.20
CA THR A 80 29.38 9.50 3.18
C THR A 80 28.69 10.49 2.25
N THR A 81 27.86 9.98 1.33
CA THR A 81 27.06 10.82 0.43
C THR A 81 25.95 11.53 1.19
N ASP A 82 25.70 12.79 0.84
CA ASP A 82 24.64 13.60 1.44
C ASP A 82 23.86 14.34 0.34
N PRO A 83 22.55 14.06 0.15
CA PRO A 83 21.72 13.11 0.90
C PRO A 83 21.85 11.66 0.40
N ALA A 84 22.04 10.72 1.33
CA ALA A 84 21.94 9.30 1.04
C ALA A 84 20.47 8.85 1.02
N LYS A 85 19.84 8.82 -0.16
CA LYS A 85 18.46 8.33 -0.34
C LYS A 85 18.42 6.90 -0.88
N ALA A 86 17.51 6.11 -0.34
CA ALA A 86 17.20 4.78 -0.85
C ALA A 86 16.44 4.87 -2.18
N PRO A 87 16.42 3.79 -2.98
CA PRO A 87 15.53 3.68 -4.14
C PRO A 87 14.07 3.96 -3.74
N TRP A 88 13.28 4.51 -4.68
CA TRP A 88 11.93 5.00 -4.42
C TRP A 88 11.00 4.00 -3.71
N TYR A 89 11.13 2.70 -4.03
CA TYR A 89 10.32 1.63 -3.42
C TYR A 89 10.70 1.31 -1.97
N PHE A 90 11.88 1.74 -1.51
CA PHE A 90 12.32 1.68 -0.12
C PHE A 90 12.25 3.03 0.61
N MET A 91 11.96 4.11 -0.11
CA MET A 91 11.95 5.47 0.47
C MET A 91 10.97 5.61 1.63
N GLY A 92 9.78 4.99 1.55
CA GLY A 92 8.83 5.00 2.66
C GLY A 92 9.34 4.26 3.91
N LEU A 93 10.13 3.21 3.74
CA LEU A 93 10.77 2.51 4.86
C LEU A 93 11.91 3.34 5.46
N GLN A 94 12.68 4.04 4.62
CA GLN A 94 13.71 4.96 5.10
C GLN A 94 13.10 6.15 5.85
N GLU A 95 11.98 6.70 5.39
CA GLU A 95 11.26 7.76 6.10
C GLU A 95 10.79 7.26 7.47
N MET A 96 10.25 6.04 7.56
CA MET A 96 9.82 5.46 8.83
C MET A 96 10.99 5.26 9.81
N LEU A 97 12.21 4.96 9.31
CA LEU A 97 13.42 4.82 10.13
C LEU A 97 13.80 6.10 10.86
N GLU A 98 13.48 7.27 10.31
CA GLU A 98 13.80 8.56 10.93
C GLU A 98 13.02 8.83 12.22
N HIS A 99 11.94 8.07 12.45
CA HIS A 99 10.99 8.29 13.53
C HIS A 99 11.18 7.37 14.74
N GLY A 100 12.20 6.51 14.78
CA GLY A 100 12.42 5.63 15.93
C GLY A 100 13.62 4.70 15.81
N HIS A 101 13.76 3.77 16.75
CA HIS A 101 14.89 2.83 16.71
C HIS A 101 14.84 1.93 15.45
N PRO A 102 16.00 1.64 14.80
CA PRO A 102 16.02 0.83 13.59
C PRO A 102 15.37 -0.55 13.71
N THR A 103 15.48 -1.22 14.86
CA THR A 103 14.84 -2.53 15.04
C THR A 103 13.32 -2.44 15.04
N LEU A 104 12.74 -1.38 15.60
CA LEU A 104 11.30 -1.17 15.61
C LEU A 104 10.82 -0.80 14.20
N MET A 105 11.46 0.19 13.59
CA MET A 105 11.00 0.80 12.35
C MET A 105 11.38 0.00 11.09
N ALA A 106 12.57 -0.59 10.98
CA ALA A 106 12.95 -1.36 9.79
C ALA A 106 12.64 -2.86 9.88
N VAL A 107 12.58 -3.43 11.10
CA VAL A 107 12.37 -4.88 11.25
C VAL A 107 10.95 -5.17 11.72
N MET A 108 10.56 -4.70 12.91
CA MET A 108 9.27 -5.09 13.51
C MET A 108 8.07 -4.56 12.73
N MET A 109 8.04 -3.27 12.40
CA MET A 109 6.91 -2.64 11.72
C MET A 109 6.67 -3.20 10.31
N PRO A 110 7.68 -3.32 9.43
CA PRO A 110 7.49 -3.92 8.10
C PRO A 110 7.10 -5.40 8.19
N SER A 111 7.68 -6.15 9.14
CA SER A 111 7.28 -7.53 9.39
C SER A 111 5.80 -7.62 9.77
N LEU A 112 5.32 -6.74 10.65
CA LEU A 112 3.91 -6.68 11.03
C LEU A 112 3.01 -6.32 9.85
N MET A 113 3.40 -5.37 9.01
CA MET A 113 2.66 -4.99 7.80
C MET A 113 2.54 -6.16 6.82
N VAL A 114 3.62 -6.90 6.59
CA VAL A 114 3.62 -8.10 5.73
C VAL A 114 2.75 -9.20 6.33
N LEU A 115 2.91 -9.49 7.63
CA LEU A 115 2.07 -10.47 8.33
C LEU A 115 0.58 -10.10 8.27
N PHE A 116 0.25 -8.81 8.39
CA PHE A 116 -1.12 -8.33 8.21
C PHE A 116 -1.65 -8.64 6.81
N VAL A 117 -0.90 -8.33 5.74
CA VAL A 117 -1.32 -8.62 4.36
C VAL A 117 -1.52 -10.12 4.14
N ILE A 118 -0.62 -10.96 4.67
CA ILE A 118 -0.76 -12.43 4.64
C ILE A 118 -2.00 -12.90 5.43
N ALA A 119 -2.35 -12.20 6.52
CA ALA A 119 -3.47 -12.53 7.37
C ALA A 119 -4.84 -12.14 6.78
N ILE A 120 -4.90 -11.21 5.82
CA ILE A 120 -6.17 -10.72 5.20
C ILE A 120 -7.17 -11.85 4.86
N PRO A 121 -6.81 -12.91 4.11
CA PRO A 121 -7.76 -13.98 3.75
C PRO A 121 -8.29 -14.77 4.96
N TYR A 122 -7.58 -14.76 6.08
CA TYR A 122 -8.00 -15.43 7.32
C TYR A 122 -8.85 -14.51 8.21
N LEU A 123 -8.67 -13.19 8.10
CA LEU A 123 -9.44 -12.18 8.83
C LEU A 123 -10.78 -11.88 8.15
N ASP A 124 -10.80 -11.76 6.82
CA ASP A 124 -12.01 -11.53 6.01
C ASP A 124 -12.21 -12.69 5.03
N ASN A 125 -12.94 -13.70 5.47
CA ASN A 125 -13.31 -14.88 4.69
C ASN A 125 -14.73 -14.80 4.10
N ALA A 126 -15.42 -13.66 4.26
CA ALA A 126 -16.80 -13.50 3.80
C ALA A 126 -16.85 -13.40 2.27
N ARG A 127 -17.77 -14.12 1.63
CA ARG A 127 -17.96 -14.06 0.16
C ARG A 127 -18.87 -12.93 -0.30
N GLU A 128 -19.57 -12.28 0.62
CA GLU A 128 -20.47 -11.17 0.33
C GLU A 128 -19.71 -10.09 -0.44
N GLY A 129 -20.31 -9.45 -1.45
CA GLY A 129 -19.67 -8.34 -2.17
C GLY A 129 -18.32 -8.67 -2.84
N ALA A 130 -17.98 -9.93 -3.06
CA ALA A 130 -16.79 -10.31 -3.84
C ALA A 130 -16.84 -9.67 -5.23
N GLY A 131 -15.71 -9.10 -5.67
CA GLY A 131 -15.62 -8.36 -6.94
C GLY A 131 -16.26 -6.96 -6.94
N LYS A 132 -16.86 -6.50 -5.84
CA LYS A 132 -17.35 -5.13 -5.68
C LYS A 132 -16.36 -4.31 -4.86
N TRP A 133 -15.74 -3.32 -5.48
CA TRP A 133 -14.84 -2.38 -4.79
C TRP A 133 -15.48 -1.80 -3.52
N PHE A 134 -14.78 -1.95 -2.38
CA PHE A 134 -15.19 -1.49 -1.04
C PHE A 134 -16.52 -2.08 -0.52
N THR A 135 -17.02 -3.16 -1.15
CA THR A 135 -18.23 -3.91 -0.77
C THR A 135 -19.56 -3.16 -0.88
N ASN A 136 -19.76 -2.11 -0.07
CA ASN A 136 -21.02 -1.37 0.03
C ASN A 136 -20.78 0.15 0.23
N ALA A 137 -21.87 0.94 0.31
CA ALA A 137 -21.77 2.40 0.47
C ALA A 137 -21.10 2.82 1.80
N ARG A 138 -21.26 2.03 2.87
CA ARG A 138 -20.62 2.26 4.17
C ARG A 138 -19.11 2.03 4.08
N GLY A 139 -18.67 0.94 3.47
CA GLY A 139 -17.25 0.64 3.24
C GLY A 139 -16.54 1.70 2.39
N LYS A 140 -17.20 2.24 1.36
CA LYS A 140 -16.69 3.39 0.59
C LYS A 140 -16.47 4.63 1.47
N LYS A 141 -17.47 5.01 2.27
CA LYS A 141 -17.36 6.16 3.19
C LYS A 141 -16.25 5.94 4.22
N LEU A 142 -16.17 4.75 4.79
CA LEU A 142 -15.15 4.39 5.78
C LEU A 142 -13.74 4.47 5.20
N THR A 143 -13.54 3.92 3.99
CA THR A 143 -12.27 4.01 3.25
C THR A 143 -11.90 5.47 3.00
N LEU A 144 -12.85 6.28 2.51
CA LEU A 144 -12.61 7.70 2.24
C LEU A 144 -12.22 8.48 3.50
N TYR A 145 -12.98 8.33 4.59
CA TYR A 145 -12.67 9.02 5.85
C TYR A 145 -11.34 8.57 6.45
N THR A 146 -11.03 7.28 6.36
CA THR A 146 -9.75 6.74 6.83
C THR A 146 -8.59 7.23 5.97
N ALA A 147 -8.77 7.32 4.65
CA ALA A 147 -7.78 7.86 3.74
C ALA A 147 -7.51 9.34 4.03
N ILE A 148 -8.55 10.16 4.21
CA ILE A 148 -8.42 11.57 4.58
C ILE A 148 -7.73 11.71 5.94
N TYR A 149 -8.16 10.92 6.93
CA TYR A 149 -7.53 10.88 8.26
C TYR A 149 -6.02 10.62 8.14
N THR A 150 -5.63 9.57 7.40
CA THR A 150 -4.22 9.19 7.24
C THR A 150 -3.44 10.26 6.49
N LEU A 151 -4.03 10.82 5.43
CA LEU A 151 -3.44 11.88 4.61
C LEU A 151 -3.18 13.17 5.39
N VAL A 152 -3.91 13.42 6.48
CA VAL A 152 -3.72 14.60 7.34
C VAL A 152 -2.83 14.28 8.53
N VAL A 153 -3.12 13.18 9.24
CA VAL A 153 -2.48 12.86 10.51
C VAL A 153 -1.05 12.36 10.32
N MET A 154 -0.75 11.59 9.27
CA MET A 154 0.62 11.12 9.03
C MET A 154 1.58 12.27 8.70
N PRO A 155 1.28 13.19 7.74
CA PRO A 155 2.16 14.35 7.53
C PRO A 155 2.27 15.24 8.77
N LEU A 156 1.19 15.41 9.54
CA LEU A 156 1.24 16.16 10.79
C LEU A 156 2.20 15.50 11.79
N TYR A 157 2.14 14.18 11.95
CA TYR A 157 3.06 13.42 12.79
C TYR A 157 4.51 13.62 12.36
N ILE A 158 4.81 13.48 11.06
CA ILE A 158 6.16 13.67 10.52
C ILE A 158 6.69 15.07 10.84
N VAL A 159 5.89 16.11 10.58
CA VAL A 159 6.29 17.50 10.82
C VAL A 159 6.48 17.77 12.31
N LEU A 160 5.62 17.22 13.17
CA LEU A 160 5.74 17.38 14.62
C LEU A 160 6.98 16.66 15.16
N ASP A 161 7.24 15.42 14.74
CA ASP A 161 8.43 14.68 15.17
C ASP A 161 9.72 15.34 14.67
N SER A 162 9.72 15.87 13.44
CA SER A 162 10.87 16.58 12.88
C SER A 162 11.14 17.93 13.56
N LYS A 163 10.11 18.70 13.94
CA LYS A 163 10.28 20.02 14.58
C LYS A 163 10.45 19.96 16.09
N PHE A 164 9.81 18.97 16.72
CA PHE A 164 9.80 18.79 18.17
C PHE A 164 10.18 17.34 18.50
N PRO A 165 11.44 16.94 18.27
CA PRO A 165 11.88 15.58 18.53
C PRO A 165 11.82 15.28 20.03
N LEU A 166 10.76 14.59 20.46
CA LEU A 166 10.51 14.27 21.88
C LEU A 166 11.69 13.49 22.49
N ARG A 167 12.33 12.64 21.69
CA ARG A 167 13.54 11.88 22.06
C ARG A 167 14.74 12.75 22.42
N GLU A 168 14.84 13.95 21.86
CA GLU A 168 15.93 14.89 22.15
C GLU A 168 15.57 15.81 23.30
N ILE A 169 14.33 16.32 23.31
CA ILE A 169 13.82 17.21 24.37
C ILE A 169 13.88 16.53 25.74
N LEU A 170 13.58 15.23 25.78
CA LEU A 170 13.55 14.42 27.01
C LEU A 170 14.83 13.58 27.20
N ARG A 171 15.87 13.83 26.40
CA ARG A 171 17.15 13.12 26.54
C ARG A 171 17.74 13.38 27.93
N GLY A 172 18.06 12.31 28.65
CA GLY A 172 18.62 12.39 30.00
C GLY A 172 17.59 12.51 31.14
N THR A 173 16.30 12.71 30.84
CA THR A 173 15.23 12.64 31.86
C THR A 173 14.58 11.26 31.90
N LEU A 174 14.40 10.62 30.73
CA LEU A 174 13.84 9.29 30.59
C LEU A 174 14.88 8.30 30.05
N PRO A 175 14.73 6.98 30.34
CA PRO A 175 15.58 5.95 29.75
C PRO A 175 15.45 5.90 28.22
N ASP A 176 16.56 5.62 27.53
CA ASP A 176 16.61 5.56 26.05
C ASP A 176 15.61 4.57 25.46
N PHE A 177 15.36 3.45 26.13
CA PHE A 177 14.35 2.48 25.70
C PHE A 177 12.95 3.11 25.58
N VAL A 178 12.57 3.99 26.50
CA VAL A 178 11.27 4.68 26.47
C VAL A 178 11.22 5.66 25.30
N LEU A 179 12.28 6.43 25.12
CA LEU A 179 12.37 7.46 24.08
C LEU A 179 12.41 6.88 22.67
N GLN A 180 13.11 5.75 22.48
CA GLN A 180 13.38 5.20 21.14
C GLN A 180 12.40 4.09 20.73
N TYR A 181 11.78 3.39 21.68
CA TYR A 181 10.81 2.32 21.40
C TYR A 181 9.39 2.69 21.81
N VAL A 182 9.19 3.06 23.09
CA VAL A 182 7.84 3.21 23.64
C VAL A 182 7.12 4.39 23.01
N PHE A 183 7.73 5.57 22.95
CA PHE A 183 7.07 6.74 22.35
C PHE A 183 6.77 6.55 20.86
N PRO A 184 7.74 6.17 19.99
CA PRO A 184 7.44 5.95 18.58
C PRO A 184 6.37 4.87 18.35
N ALA A 185 6.44 3.75 19.09
CA ALA A 185 5.43 2.70 19.00
C ALA A 185 4.05 3.19 19.48
N LEU A 186 3.99 4.01 20.53
CA LEU A 186 2.75 4.59 21.04
C LEU A 186 2.13 5.56 20.02
N PHE A 187 2.91 6.48 19.45
CA PHE A 187 2.38 7.44 18.48
C PHE A 187 1.92 6.74 17.19
N MET A 188 2.75 5.87 16.62
CA MET A 188 2.38 5.09 15.43
C MET A 188 1.20 4.17 15.71
N GLY A 189 1.21 3.50 16.86
CA GLY A 189 0.11 2.66 17.33
C GLY A 189 -1.18 3.45 17.54
N ALA A 190 -1.11 4.66 18.09
CA ALA A 190 -2.27 5.54 18.27
C ALA A 190 -2.86 5.96 16.92
N ILE A 191 -2.03 6.30 15.93
CA ILE A 191 -2.49 6.66 14.59
C ILE A 191 -3.24 5.49 13.94
N VAL A 192 -2.76 4.25 14.12
CA VAL A 192 -3.42 3.06 13.58
C VAL A 192 -4.68 2.68 14.36
N THR A 193 -4.64 2.75 15.69
CA THR A 193 -5.73 2.27 16.56
C THR A 193 -6.88 3.25 16.71
N LEU A 194 -6.66 4.57 16.57
CA LEU A 194 -7.70 5.57 16.75
C LEU A 194 -8.88 5.38 15.76
N PRO A 195 -8.67 5.22 14.44
CA PRO A 195 -9.76 4.89 13.52
C PRO A 195 -10.49 3.59 13.87
N LEU A 196 -9.78 2.60 14.40
CA LEU A 196 -10.38 1.33 14.83
C LEU A 196 -11.26 1.50 16.06
N ILE A 197 -10.84 2.33 17.02
CA ILE A 197 -11.63 2.65 18.22
C ILE A 197 -12.93 3.36 17.79
N VAL A 198 -12.83 4.37 16.91
CA VAL A 198 -14.01 5.06 16.36
C VAL A 198 -14.93 4.09 15.64
N LEU A 199 -14.37 3.19 14.84
CA LEU A 199 -15.11 2.17 14.12
C LEU A 199 -15.78 1.16 15.07
N PHE A 200 -15.13 0.79 16.18
CA PHE A 200 -15.61 -0.19 17.14
C PHE A 200 -16.97 0.21 17.75
N PHE A 201 -17.19 1.51 17.98
CA PHE A 201 -18.48 2.04 18.43
C PHE A 201 -19.62 1.80 17.43
N SER A 202 -19.31 1.56 16.16
CA SER A 202 -20.27 1.31 15.08
C SER A 202 -20.54 -0.18 14.81
N LYS A 203 -20.06 -1.09 15.70
CA LYS A 203 -20.16 -2.56 15.56
C LYS A 203 -19.71 -3.05 14.17
N PRO A 204 -18.39 -3.06 13.90
CA PRO A 204 -17.89 -3.32 12.56
C PRO A 204 -17.94 -4.78 12.17
N THR A 205 -17.94 -5.03 10.86
CA THR A 205 -17.64 -6.34 10.29
C THR A 205 -16.13 -6.53 10.15
N ALA A 206 -15.68 -7.78 10.07
CA ALA A 206 -14.25 -8.08 9.87
C ALA A 206 -13.69 -7.39 8.62
N ARG A 207 -14.48 -7.33 7.54
CA ARG A 207 -14.13 -6.59 6.34
C ARG A 207 -13.92 -5.10 6.57
N GLU A 208 -14.80 -4.45 7.32
CA GLU A 208 -14.66 -3.02 7.60
C GLU A 208 -13.36 -2.73 8.36
N VAL A 209 -12.98 -3.60 9.29
CA VAL A 209 -11.70 -3.53 10.01
C VAL A 209 -10.53 -3.68 9.04
N VAL A 210 -10.56 -4.69 8.16
CA VAL A 210 -9.51 -4.91 7.15
C VAL A 210 -9.41 -3.73 6.19
N LEU A 211 -10.53 -3.17 5.74
CA LEU A 211 -10.55 -1.99 4.87
C LEU A 211 -9.87 -0.79 5.54
N VAL A 212 -10.17 -0.52 6.82
CA VAL A 212 -9.53 0.57 7.57
C VAL A 212 -8.03 0.34 7.69
N LEU A 213 -7.62 -0.83 8.19
CA LEU A 213 -6.20 -1.17 8.37
C LEU A 213 -5.42 -1.11 7.05
N PHE A 214 -5.96 -1.70 5.99
CA PHE A 214 -5.34 -1.68 4.67
C PHE A 214 -5.27 -0.27 4.09
N THR A 215 -6.30 0.55 4.32
CA THR A 215 -6.29 1.96 3.86
C THR A 215 -5.20 2.76 4.58
N ILE A 216 -5.08 2.61 5.90
CA ILE A 216 -4.01 3.27 6.68
C ILE A 216 -2.64 2.82 6.18
N LEU A 217 -2.46 1.51 5.98
CA LEU A 217 -1.21 0.93 5.48
C LEU A 217 -0.85 1.50 4.10
N PHE A 218 -1.80 1.48 3.16
CA PHE A 218 -1.55 1.92 1.78
C PHE A 218 -1.32 3.43 1.69
N VAL A 219 -2.22 4.24 2.27
CA VAL A 219 -2.09 5.71 2.24
C VAL A 219 -0.87 6.14 3.04
N GLY A 220 -0.60 5.52 4.19
CA GLY A 220 0.60 5.78 4.99
C GLY A 220 1.89 5.46 4.24
N ALA A 221 1.96 4.32 3.54
CA ALA A 221 3.10 3.97 2.70
C ALA A 221 3.34 4.99 1.58
N VAL A 222 2.27 5.47 0.93
CA VAL A 222 2.36 6.55 -0.07
C VAL A 222 2.85 7.85 0.56
N VAL A 223 2.29 8.26 1.70
CA VAL A 223 2.71 9.48 2.40
C VAL A 223 4.19 9.41 2.78
N PHE A 224 4.65 8.36 3.44
CA PHE A 224 6.05 8.22 3.81
C PHE A 224 6.98 8.21 2.59
N THR A 225 6.58 7.51 1.52
CA THR A 225 7.36 7.46 0.28
C THR A 225 7.49 8.83 -0.36
N LEU A 226 6.39 9.58 -0.47
CA LEU A 226 6.39 10.92 -1.05
C LEU A 226 7.14 11.92 -0.16
N THR A 227 6.99 11.83 1.16
CA THR A 227 7.74 12.66 2.11
C THR A 227 9.23 12.42 1.97
N GLY A 228 9.67 11.17 2.07
CA GLY A 228 11.07 10.81 1.95
C GLY A 228 11.67 11.22 0.61
N PHE A 229 10.91 11.05 -0.47
CA PHE A 229 11.39 11.37 -1.81
C PHE A 229 11.48 12.89 -2.03
N LEU A 230 10.39 13.63 -1.76
CA LEU A 230 10.23 15.03 -2.16
C LEU A 230 10.67 16.04 -1.10
N PHE A 231 10.57 15.72 0.18
CA PHE A 231 10.75 16.69 1.27
C PHE A 231 12.03 16.49 2.08
N ARG A 232 12.66 15.31 2.02
CA ARG A 232 13.96 15.09 2.67
C ARG A 232 15.09 15.66 1.82
N GLY A 233 15.89 16.55 2.41
CA GLY A 233 17.05 17.20 1.78
C GLY A 233 18.38 16.76 2.40
N PRO A 234 19.43 17.59 2.29
CA PRO A 234 20.72 17.35 2.94
C PRO A 234 20.55 17.09 4.45
N GLY A 235 21.38 16.20 5.01
CA GLY A 235 21.27 15.70 6.38
C GLY A 235 20.04 14.84 6.64
N PHE A 236 19.27 14.49 5.61
CA PHE A 236 17.94 13.89 5.72
C PHE A 236 16.94 14.75 6.53
N GLU A 237 17.15 16.07 6.56
CA GLU A 237 16.24 17.00 7.22
C GLU A 237 15.04 17.37 6.32
N LEU A 238 13.99 17.90 6.94
CA LEU A 238 12.75 18.24 6.24
C LEU A 238 12.81 19.66 5.64
N TYR A 239 12.68 19.74 4.32
CA TYR A 239 12.64 20.99 3.56
C TYR A 239 11.41 21.04 2.64
N TRP A 240 11.02 22.26 2.27
CA TRP A 240 10.09 22.41 1.14
C TRP A 240 10.82 22.11 -0.18
N PRO A 241 10.18 21.43 -1.16
CA PRO A 241 10.85 21.02 -2.40
C PRO A 241 11.52 22.15 -3.19
N TRP A 242 11.03 23.38 -3.07
CA TRP A 242 11.54 24.57 -3.74
C TRP A 242 12.51 25.42 -2.89
N ASN A 243 12.79 25.03 -1.65
CA ASN A 243 13.66 25.78 -0.74
C ASN A 243 14.72 24.88 -0.10
N MET A 244 15.29 23.97 -0.90
CA MET A 244 16.34 23.07 -0.44
C MET A 244 17.71 23.76 -0.48
N PRO A 245 18.55 23.58 0.55
CA PRO A 245 19.87 24.19 0.60
C PRO A 245 20.84 23.53 -0.39
N GLY A 246 21.94 24.22 -0.70
CA GLY A 246 23.04 23.66 -1.50
C GLY A 246 22.72 23.42 -2.98
N GLY A 247 21.63 24.01 -3.51
CA GLY A 247 21.21 23.83 -4.90
C GLY A 247 20.64 22.45 -5.22
N TYR A 248 20.40 21.62 -4.21
CA TYR A 248 19.77 20.32 -4.34
C TYR A 248 18.32 20.49 -4.80
N ASN A 249 17.90 19.72 -5.80
CA ASN A 249 16.53 19.70 -6.30
C ASN A 249 16.06 18.24 -6.40
N PRO A 250 14.96 17.84 -5.73
CA PRO A 250 14.49 16.46 -5.71
C PRO A 250 13.99 15.99 -7.10
N PHE A 251 13.78 16.91 -8.03
CA PHE A 251 13.34 16.64 -9.39
C PHE A 251 14.46 16.66 -10.43
N GLN A 252 15.71 17.00 -10.08
CA GLN A 252 16.79 17.13 -11.07
C GLN A 252 17.16 15.82 -11.77
N ASN A 253 16.81 14.67 -11.18
CA ASN A 253 17.14 13.33 -11.69
C ASN A 253 15.90 12.42 -11.83
N LEU A 254 14.72 13.01 -12.05
CA LEU A 254 13.46 12.29 -12.31
C LEU A 254 13.18 12.12 -13.80
#